data_AF-A0A2G9QIP4-F1
#
_entry.id   AF-A0A2G9QIP4-F1
#
_cell.length_a   1.000
_cell.length_b   1.000
_cell.length_c   1.000
_cell.angle_alpha   90.00
_cell.angle_beta   90.00
_cell.angle_gamma   90.00
#
_symmetry.space_group_name_H-M   'P 1'
#
loop_
_entity.id
_entity.type
_entity.pdbx_description
1 polymer ?
#
loop_
_entity_poly.entity_id
_entity_poly.type
_entity_poly.pdbx_seq_one_letter_code
_entity_poly.pdbx_strand_id
1 'polypeptide(L)'
;MLDEQTGSDDEDNASKKTLMYYVNDGIHGSFSLISMSKMELCIVKKKESKSEERFYSSSIWGPTCDGQDCIIEQCDLPEMQEGDWILFKNMGAYTVVASSAFNGFPRPTLYYFMSRAHWKLMHTIQEHGIVPEVPELNDVHVSCVTKNRIELISFACIV
;
A
#
# COMPACT_ATOMS: atom_id res chain seq x y z
N MET A 1 -35.68 -26.65 47.29
CA MET A 1 -35.55 -27.73 46.29
C MET A 1 -34.87 -27.11 45.10
N LEU A 2 -33.69 -27.65 44.78
CA LEU A 2 -32.91 -27.30 43.61
C LEU A 2 -33.58 -27.95 42.41
N ASP A 3 -33.80 -27.20 41.33
CA ASP A 3 -33.91 -27.77 40.00
C ASP A 3 -32.78 -27.18 39.17
N GLU A 4 -31.77 -28.01 38.94
CA GLU A 4 -30.77 -27.86 37.89
C GLU A 4 -31.45 -27.96 36.52
N GLN A 5 -31.23 -26.98 35.66
CA GLN A 5 -31.23 -27.21 34.22
C GLN A 5 -29.94 -26.66 33.64
N THR A 6 -29.04 -27.61 33.42
CA THR A 6 -27.86 -27.52 32.56
C THR A 6 -28.29 -27.25 31.13
N GLY A 7 -28.01 -26.03 30.63
CA GLY A 7 -28.01 -25.69 29.21
C GLY A 7 -26.61 -25.19 28.86
N SER A 8 -25.90 -25.94 28.03
CA SER A 8 -24.52 -25.65 27.64
C SER A 8 -24.50 -24.55 26.58
N ASP A 9 -24.30 -23.31 27.01
CA ASP A 9 -24.03 -22.20 26.10
C ASP A 9 -22.52 -21.93 26.09
N ASP A 10 -21.75 -22.92 25.63
CA ASP A 10 -20.41 -22.66 25.07
C ASP A 10 -20.61 -22.03 23.69
N GLU A 11 -21.18 -20.82 23.65
CA GLU A 11 -21.05 -19.97 22.46
C GLU A 11 -19.61 -19.48 22.44
N ASP A 12 -18.84 -20.01 21.49
CA ASP A 12 -17.57 -19.49 21.00
C ASP A 12 -17.73 -18.02 20.54
N ASN A 13 -17.91 -17.10 21.48
CA ASN A 13 -17.75 -15.67 21.24
C ASN A 13 -16.25 -15.34 21.31
N ALA A 14 -15.47 -16.07 20.51
CA ALA A 14 -14.11 -15.67 20.17
C ALA A 14 -14.25 -14.39 19.33
N SER A 15 -14.28 -13.25 20.03
CA SER A 15 -14.16 -11.90 19.47
C SER A 15 -13.23 -11.96 18.27
N LYS A 16 -13.79 -11.79 17.06
CA LYS A 16 -13.02 -11.88 15.81
C LYS A 16 -11.98 -10.77 15.86
N LYS A 17 -10.70 -11.13 16.08
CA LYS A 17 -9.59 -10.18 16.21
C LYS A 17 -9.53 -9.26 14.98
N THR A 18 -9.72 -7.97 15.20
CA THR A 18 -9.55 -6.92 14.18
C THR A 18 -8.27 -6.15 14.47
N LEU A 19 -7.48 -5.86 13.43
CA LEU A 19 -6.20 -5.15 13.54
C LEU A 19 -6.30 -3.72 13.01
N MET A 20 -5.53 -2.80 13.59
CA MET A 20 -5.42 -1.41 13.14
C MET A 20 -3.95 -1.10 12.88
N TYR A 21 -3.63 -0.64 11.67
CA TYR A 21 -2.27 -0.29 11.26
C TYR A 21 -2.20 1.21 10.98
N TYR A 22 -1.19 1.86 11.56
CA TYR A 22 -0.89 3.27 11.32
C TYR A 22 0.34 3.37 10.43
N VAL A 23 0.22 4.09 9.32
CA VAL A 23 1.30 4.33 8.35
C VAL A 23 1.72 5.81 8.35
N ASN A 24 2.82 6.11 7.66
CA ASN A 24 3.48 7.43 7.73
C ASN A 24 2.94 8.48 6.72
N ASP A 25 1.89 8.15 5.97
CA ASP A 25 1.20 9.03 5.04
C ASP A 25 -0.30 8.78 5.14
N GLY A 26 -1.15 9.74 4.79
CA GLY A 26 -2.58 9.70 5.11
C GLY A 26 -3.45 10.52 4.16
N ILE A 27 -4.71 10.75 4.55
CA ILE A 27 -5.68 11.50 3.73
C ILE A 27 -5.28 12.98 3.59
N HIS A 28 -4.47 13.49 4.51
CA HIS A 28 -3.93 14.85 4.41
C HIS A 28 -2.69 14.94 3.51
N GLY A 29 -2.15 13.79 3.11
CA GLY A 29 -0.98 13.63 2.24
C GLY A 29 -1.36 13.00 0.90
N SER A 30 -0.77 11.86 0.55
CA SER A 30 -0.93 11.25 -0.78
C SER A 30 -2.34 10.71 -1.05
N PHE A 31 -3.14 10.46 -0.01
CA PHE A 31 -4.47 9.84 -0.14
C PHE A 31 -5.63 10.84 -0.22
N SER A 32 -5.34 12.14 -0.31
CA SER A 32 -6.35 13.21 -0.21
C SER A 32 -7.52 13.13 -1.19
N LEU A 33 -7.26 12.74 -2.44
CA LEU A 33 -8.29 12.65 -3.48
C LEU A 33 -8.56 11.21 -3.94
N ILE A 34 -8.06 10.22 -3.20
CA ILE A 34 -8.14 8.82 -3.61
C ILE A 34 -9.37 8.19 -2.97
N SER A 35 -10.21 7.60 -3.81
CA SER A 35 -11.31 6.75 -3.32
C SER A 35 -10.77 5.37 -2.93
N MET A 36 -11.12 4.91 -1.72
CA MET A 36 -10.70 3.62 -1.17
C MET A 36 -11.03 2.41 -2.06
N SER A 37 -12.09 2.52 -2.88
CA SER A 37 -12.63 1.41 -3.68
C SER A 37 -11.73 0.87 -4.82
N LYS A 38 -10.57 1.51 -5.08
CA LYS A 38 -9.69 1.16 -6.21
C LYS A 38 -8.23 0.91 -5.83
N MET A 39 -7.92 0.80 -4.54
CA MET A 39 -6.53 0.66 -4.11
C MET A 39 -6.05 -0.80 -4.20
N GLU A 40 -4.97 -1.02 -4.94
CA GLU A 40 -4.28 -2.30 -5.02
C GLU A 40 -3.09 -2.33 -4.05
N LEU A 41 -3.14 -3.27 -3.10
CA LEU A 41 -2.18 -3.39 -2.01
C LEU A 41 -1.17 -4.52 -2.27
N CYS A 42 0.08 -4.30 -1.88
CA CYS A 42 1.11 -5.35 -1.80
C CYS A 42 1.88 -5.21 -0.49
N ILE A 43 2.04 -6.31 0.25
CA ILE A 43 2.74 -6.32 1.52
C ILE A 43 4.19 -6.76 1.31
N VAL A 44 5.14 -6.01 1.88
CA VAL A 44 6.55 -6.37 1.91
C VAL A 44 7.00 -6.45 3.36
N LYS A 45 7.15 -7.70 3.83
CA LYS A 45 7.62 -7.99 5.17
C LYS A 45 9.13 -7.86 5.28
N LYS A 46 9.61 -7.29 6.38
CA LYS A 46 11.05 -7.18 6.70
C LYS A 46 11.70 -8.55 6.88
N LYS A 47 10.94 -9.53 7.36
CA LYS A 47 11.39 -10.91 7.57
C LYS A 47 10.34 -11.89 7.01
N GLU A 48 10.80 -12.85 6.21
CA GLU A 48 9.95 -13.94 5.75
C GLU A 48 9.51 -14.81 6.94
N SER A 49 8.20 -14.96 7.12
CA SER A 49 7.60 -15.92 8.05
C SER A 49 7.37 -17.25 7.36
N LYS A 50 7.71 -18.37 8.02
CA LYS A 50 7.51 -19.73 7.50
C LYS A 50 6.13 -20.33 7.82
N SER A 51 5.28 -19.63 8.56
CA SER A 51 3.94 -20.09 8.93
C SER A 51 2.92 -19.76 7.86
N GLU A 52 1.86 -20.58 7.76
CA GLU A 52 0.66 -20.23 6.98
C GLU A 52 0.18 -18.83 7.38
N GLU A 53 0.08 -17.92 6.41
CA GLU A 53 -0.33 -16.55 6.67
C GLU A 53 -1.82 -16.50 6.92
N ARG A 54 -2.21 -16.39 8.19
CA ARG A 54 -3.59 -16.09 8.57
C ARG A 54 -3.90 -14.63 8.26
N PHE A 55 -5.02 -14.41 7.59
CA PHE A 55 -5.54 -13.08 7.30
C PHE A 55 -6.51 -12.65 8.41
N TYR A 56 -6.46 -11.36 8.73
CA TYR A 56 -7.28 -10.69 9.73
C TYR A 56 -8.00 -9.51 9.10
N SER A 57 -9.24 -9.30 9.50
CA SER A 57 -9.94 -8.05 9.18
C SER A 57 -9.16 -6.90 9.81
N SER A 58 -8.81 -5.91 9.00
CA SER A 58 -7.85 -4.87 9.34
C SER A 58 -8.29 -3.51 8.79
N SER A 59 -7.82 -2.44 9.43
CA SER A 59 -7.96 -1.05 8.95
C SER A 59 -6.59 -0.37 8.86
N ILE A 60 -6.45 0.57 7.93
CA ILE A 60 -5.21 1.32 7.70
C ILE A 60 -5.48 2.81 7.92
N TRP A 61 -4.64 3.44 8.74
CA TRP A 61 -4.79 4.80 9.22
C TRP A 61 -3.54 5.63 8.90
N GLY A 62 -3.73 6.92 8.64
CA GLY A 62 -2.65 7.87 8.48
C GLY A 62 -2.04 8.31 9.82
N PRO A 63 -1.00 9.15 9.77
CA PRO A 63 -0.19 9.49 10.93
C PRO A 63 -0.80 10.61 11.80
N THR A 64 -1.89 11.23 11.37
CA THR A 64 -2.42 12.41 12.06
C THR A 64 -3.32 12.02 13.24
N CYS A 65 -3.49 12.94 14.19
CA CYS A 65 -4.44 12.77 15.29
C CYS A 65 -5.90 13.07 14.88
N ASP A 66 -6.18 13.20 13.58
CA ASP A 66 -7.54 13.38 13.06
C ASP A 66 -8.23 12.01 12.99
N GLY A 67 -9.38 11.88 13.67
CA GLY A 67 -10.17 10.65 13.66
C GLY A 67 -10.74 10.29 12.28
N GLN A 68 -10.65 11.19 11.30
CA GLN A 68 -10.99 10.92 9.91
C GLN A 68 -9.81 10.46 9.05
N ASP A 69 -8.58 10.44 9.57
CA ASP A 69 -7.38 9.99 8.84
C ASP A 69 -7.31 8.46 8.73
N CYS A 70 -8.38 7.90 8.17
CA CYS A 70 -8.52 6.50 7.82
C CYS A 70 -8.35 6.36 6.31
N ILE A 71 -7.39 5.54 5.89
CA ILE A 71 -7.06 5.30 4.48
C ILE A 71 -7.87 4.12 3.94
N ILE A 72 -8.07 3.09 4.75
CA ILE A 72 -8.91 1.93 4.45
C ILE A 72 -9.63 1.48 5.73
N GLU A 73 -10.95 1.57 5.74
CA GLU A 73 -11.76 1.17 6.90
C GLU A 73 -11.79 -0.34 7.13
N GLN A 74 -11.78 -1.13 6.04
CA GLN A 74 -11.83 -2.59 6.11
C GLN A 74 -11.10 -3.24 4.94
N CYS A 75 -10.12 -4.08 5.26
CA CYS A 75 -9.41 -4.97 4.33
C CYS A 75 -8.98 -6.24 5.06
N ASP A 76 -8.60 -7.27 4.31
CA ASP A 76 -8.00 -8.47 4.87
C ASP A 76 -6.48 -8.43 4.66
N LEU A 77 -5.72 -8.44 5.75
CA LEU A 77 -4.26 -8.41 5.72
C LEU A 77 -3.69 -9.54 6.60
N PRO A 78 -2.51 -10.08 6.25
CA PRO A 78 -1.77 -10.89 7.20
C PRO A 78 -1.40 -10.05 8.44
N GLU A 79 -1.07 -10.70 9.55
CA GLU A 79 -0.50 -9.99 10.69
C GLU A 79 0.84 -9.34 10.29
N MET A 80 0.92 -8.02 10.45
CA MET A 80 2.09 -7.19 10.14
C MET A 80 2.76 -6.70 11.42
N GLN A 81 4.02 -6.31 11.32
CA GLN A 81 4.79 -5.73 12.41
C GLN A 81 5.31 -4.34 12.04
N GLU A 82 5.67 -3.55 13.04
CA GLU A 82 6.32 -2.26 12.81
C GLU A 82 7.58 -2.42 11.94
N GLY A 83 7.65 -1.60 10.88
CA GLY A 83 8.74 -1.63 9.91
C GLY A 83 8.54 -2.60 8.74
N ASP A 84 7.43 -3.33 8.69
CA ASP A 84 6.92 -3.89 7.43
C ASP A 84 6.34 -2.76 6.56
N TRP A 85 6.29 -2.98 5.25
CA TRP A 85 5.87 -1.97 4.28
C TRP A 85 4.55 -2.34 3.61
N ILE A 86 3.72 -1.33 3.35
CA ILE A 86 2.52 -1.46 2.53
C ILE A 86 2.74 -0.66 1.25
N LEU A 87 2.65 -1.35 0.11
CA LEU A 87 2.77 -0.72 -1.20
C LEU A 87 1.38 -0.51 -1.79
N PHE A 88 1.12 0.74 -2.14
CA PHE A 88 -0.09 1.16 -2.85
C PHE A 88 0.27 1.40 -4.31
N LYS A 89 -0.26 0.57 -5.21
CA LYS A 89 -0.04 0.71 -6.66
C LYS A 89 -0.96 1.78 -7.25
N ASN A 90 -0.61 2.22 -8.46
CA ASN A 90 -1.39 3.17 -9.26
C ASN A 90 -1.58 4.55 -8.59
N MET A 91 -0.59 4.98 -7.80
CA MET A 91 -0.63 6.22 -7.02
C MET A 91 -0.05 7.45 -7.77
N GLY A 92 -0.07 7.42 -9.10
CA GLY A 92 0.54 8.47 -9.92
C GLY A 92 -0.33 9.71 -10.16
N ALA A 93 -1.66 9.58 -10.10
CA ALA A 93 -2.60 10.65 -10.44
C ALA A 93 -3.38 11.12 -9.20
N TYR A 94 -3.55 12.43 -9.06
CA TYR A 94 -4.32 13.05 -7.96
C TYR A 94 -3.84 12.72 -6.54
N THR A 95 -2.54 12.42 -6.39
CA THR A 95 -1.92 12.04 -5.12
C THR A 95 -1.09 13.20 -4.56
N VAL A 96 0.22 13.22 -4.85
CA VAL A 96 1.17 14.22 -4.34
C VAL A 96 0.77 15.65 -4.72
N VAL A 97 0.09 15.85 -5.85
CA VAL A 97 -0.39 17.18 -6.30
C VAL A 97 -1.35 17.83 -5.29
N ALA A 98 -2.17 17.03 -4.60
CA ALA A 98 -3.16 17.51 -3.64
C ALA A 98 -2.71 17.38 -2.18
N SER A 99 -1.56 16.73 -1.93
CA SER A 99 -1.03 16.56 -0.58
C SER A 99 -0.77 17.90 0.11
N SER A 100 -0.83 17.90 1.44
CA SER A 100 -0.51 19.03 2.31
C SER A 100 0.56 18.62 3.34
N ALA A 101 1.13 19.58 4.07
CA ALA A 101 2.01 19.30 5.21
C ALA A 101 1.26 19.47 6.55
N PHE A 102 -0.01 19.03 6.58
CA PHE A 102 -0.84 19.07 7.78
C PHE A 102 -0.17 18.31 8.95
N ASN A 103 -0.32 18.83 10.17
CA ASN A 103 0.41 18.36 11.37
C ASN A 103 1.94 18.29 11.25
N GLY A 104 2.54 18.93 10.24
CA GLY A 104 3.99 18.94 10.04
C GLY A 104 4.56 17.65 9.44
N PHE A 105 3.72 16.72 8.98
CA PHE A 105 4.19 15.52 8.29
C PHE A 105 4.72 15.87 6.89
N PRO A 106 5.93 15.40 6.52
CA PRO A 106 6.52 15.72 5.23
C PRO A 106 5.85 14.94 4.10
N ARG A 107 5.90 15.48 2.89
CA ARG A 107 5.50 14.75 1.68
C ARG A 107 6.49 13.61 1.40
N PRO A 108 6.04 12.48 0.82
CA PRO A 108 6.95 11.43 0.38
C PRO A 108 7.98 11.94 -0.63
N THR A 109 9.21 11.43 -0.55
CA THR A 109 10.25 11.73 -1.54
C THR A 109 10.00 10.93 -2.82
N LEU A 110 10.05 11.61 -3.96
CA LEU A 110 9.86 10.99 -5.27
C LEU A 110 11.19 10.54 -5.87
N TYR A 111 11.28 9.24 -6.19
CA TYR A 111 12.42 8.64 -6.88
C TYR A 111 12.01 8.28 -8.30
N TYR A 112 12.56 9.01 -9.28
CA TYR A 112 12.31 8.75 -10.70
C TYR A 112 13.35 7.79 -11.26
N PHE A 113 12.90 6.81 -12.03
CA PHE A 113 13.77 5.88 -12.73
C PHE A 113 13.25 5.61 -14.14
N MET A 114 14.14 5.19 -15.01
CA MET A 114 13.82 4.88 -16.41
C MET A 114 14.72 3.76 -16.88
N SER A 115 14.15 2.75 -17.55
CA SER A 115 14.96 1.71 -18.16
C SER A 115 15.85 2.29 -19.27
N ARG A 116 17.00 1.65 -19.54
CA ARG A 116 17.91 2.09 -20.61
C ARG A 116 17.24 2.13 -21.98
N ALA A 117 16.30 1.22 -22.24
CA ALA A 117 15.63 1.13 -23.53
C ALA A 117 14.62 2.28 -23.70
N HIS A 118 13.86 2.60 -22.65
CA HIS A 118 13.00 3.79 -22.61
C HIS A 118 13.81 5.10 -22.74
N TRP A 119 14.99 5.18 -22.10
CA TRP A 119 15.89 6.32 -22.24
C TRP A 119 16.38 6.53 -23.69
N LYS A 120 16.73 5.45 -24.40
CA LYS A 120 17.09 5.51 -25.83
C LYS A 120 15.93 5.97 -26.71
N LEU A 121 14.71 5.52 -26.41
CA LEU A 121 13.51 5.97 -27.10
C LEU A 121 13.31 7.48 -26.90
N MET A 122 13.46 7.99 -25.68
CA MET A 122 13.40 9.43 -25.40
C MET A 122 14.41 10.24 -26.22
N HIS A 123 15.66 9.77 -26.33
CA HIS A 123 16.64 10.43 -27.19
C HIS A 123 16.23 10.43 -28.67
N THR A 124 15.69 9.32 -29.16
CA THR A 124 15.20 9.22 -30.54
C THR A 124 14.09 10.23 -30.79
N ILE A 125 13.14 10.36 -29.85
CA ILE A 125 12.04 11.33 -29.92
C ILE A 125 12.57 12.77 -29.90
N GLN A 126 13.59 13.05 -29.08
CA GLN A 126 14.20 14.37 -29.00
C GLN A 126 14.88 14.79 -30.31
N GLU A 127 15.55 13.86 -30.99
CA GLU A 127 16.28 14.14 -32.24
C GLU A 127 15.39 14.16 -33.48
N HIS A 128 14.42 13.26 -33.57
CA HIS A 128 13.64 13.00 -34.79
C HIS A 128 12.15 13.34 -34.67
N GLY A 129 11.70 13.80 -33.50
CA GLY A 129 10.29 14.01 -33.20
C GLY A 129 9.56 12.72 -32.81
N ILE A 130 8.24 12.80 -32.63
CA ILE A 130 7.43 11.65 -32.21
C ILE A 130 7.49 10.55 -33.27
N VAL A 131 7.95 9.37 -32.85
CA VAL A 131 7.99 8.18 -33.71
C VAL A 131 6.56 7.66 -33.90
N PRO A 132 6.10 7.37 -35.13
CA PRO A 132 4.71 6.97 -35.39
C PRO A 132 4.34 5.60 -34.80
N GLU A 133 5.32 4.73 -34.57
CA GLU A 133 5.15 3.46 -33.84
C GLU A 133 6.06 3.46 -32.62
N VAL A 134 5.45 3.33 -31.43
CA VAL A 134 6.18 3.10 -30.19
C VAL A 134 6.53 1.62 -30.14
N PRO A 135 7.81 1.22 -30.17
CA PRO A 135 8.17 -0.18 -30.04
C PRO A 135 7.67 -0.71 -28.70
N GLU A 136 7.06 -1.90 -28.70
CA GLU A 136 6.73 -2.62 -27.46
C GLU A 136 8.03 -2.92 -26.73
N LEU A 137 8.37 -2.03 -25.80
CA LEU A 137 9.46 -2.22 -24.87
C LEU A 137 8.90 -3.09 -23.75
N ASN A 138 9.41 -4.32 -23.63
CA ASN A 138 9.06 -5.20 -22.51
C ASN A 138 9.04 -4.38 -21.22
N ASP A 139 7.88 -4.33 -20.58
CA ASP A 139 7.73 -3.68 -19.29
C ASP A 139 8.79 -4.23 -18.34
N VAL A 140 9.32 -3.34 -17.51
CA VAL A 140 10.14 -3.78 -16.39
C VAL A 140 9.21 -4.56 -15.48
N HIS A 141 9.17 -5.89 -15.65
CA HIS A 141 8.38 -6.77 -14.82
C HIS A 141 9.05 -6.83 -13.46
N VAL A 142 8.66 -5.92 -12.57
CA VAL A 142 9.20 -5.85 -11.21
C VAL A 142 8.33 -6.70 -10.31
N SER A 143 8.82 -7.90 -9.97
CA SER A 143 8.27 -8.72 -8.89
C SER A 143 8.62 -8.12 -7.53
N CYS A 144 7.68 -8.12 -6.60
CA CYS A 144 7.90 -7.74 -5.20
C CYS A 144 9.07 -8.53 -4.60
N VAL A 145 9.95 -7.82 -3.87
CA VAL A 145 11.34 -8.14 -3.52
C VAL A 145 11.60 -9.52 -2.90
N THR A 146 12.74 -10.15 -3.24
CA THR A 146 13.59 -10.80 -2.24
C THR A 146 15.05 -10.29 -2.26
N LYS A 147 15.48 -9.89 -1.07
CA LYS A 147 16.84 -9.81 -0.50
C LYS A 147 17.84 -8.69 -0.77
N ASN A 148 17.94 -7.95 -1.88
CA ASN A 148 19.00 -6.90 -1.95
C ASN A 148 18.86 -5.80 -3.04
N ARG A 149 17.66 -5.58 -3.58
CA ARG A 149 17.39 -4.41 -4.43
C ARG A 149 15.98 -3.94 -4.17
N ILE A 150 15.84 -2.64 -3.89
CA ILE A 150 14.58 -1.94 -4.02
C ILE A 150 14.35 -1.80 -5.53
N GLU A 151 13.63 -2.75 -6.11
CA GLU A 151 13.07 -2.60 -7.45
C GLU A 151 11.64 -2.06 -7.27
N LEU A 152 11.46 -0.78 -7.59
CA LEU A 152 10.18 -0.09 -7.50
C LEU A 152 9.42 -0.26 -8.81
N ILE A 153 8.12 -0.47 -8.71
CA ILE A 153 7.19 -0.40 -9.84
C ILE A 153 7.01 1.09 -10.19
N SER A 154 6.76 1.41 -11.47
CA SER A 154 6.61 2.77 -11.98
C SER A 154 5.54 3.64 -11.31
N PHE A 155 4.70 3.12 -10.40
CA PHE A 155 3.57 3.85 -9.82
C PHE A 155 3.23 3.45 -8.36
N ALA A 156 4.21 3.04 -7.56
CA ALA A 156 3.96 2.63 -6.17
C ALA A 156 4.27 3.75 -5.17
N CYS A 157 3.31 4.08 -4.31
CA CYS A 157 3.62 4.72 -3.03
C CYS A 157 3.99 3.61 -2.04
N ILE A 158 5.18 3.73 -1.46
CA ILE A 158 5.56 2.95 -0.30
C ILE A 158 5.27 3.80 0.92
N VAL A 159 4.43 3.29 1.82
CA VAL A 159 4.13 3.90 3.12
C VAL A 159 4.45 2.94 4.25
#